data_AF-A0A3G6IXL4-F1
#
_entry.id   AF-A0A3G6IXL4-F1
#
_cell.length_a   1.000
_cell.length_b   1.000
_cell.length_c   1.000
_cell.angle_alpha   90.00
_cell.angle_beta   90.00
_cell.angle_gamma   90.00
#
_symmetry.space_group_name_H-M   'P 1'
#
loop_
_entity.id
_entity.type
_entity.pdbx_description
1 polymer ?
#
loop_
_entity_poly.entity_id
_entity_poly.type
_entity_poly.pdbx_seq_one_letter_code
_entity_poly.pdbx_strand_id
1 'polypeptide(L)'
;MKRLVISLACALALVGCAESPEPQPSSTPSSTEVAACAKERNPLWGVRPLPLRSNPSITYDFTVQSDHFDACEPLSWAVLSGVAGPTFGKAVVFFHYGKVMTKPDPLLLESLDGVERIDESTVVIHYRGEESATFTLDGDVLALQNNSLDQGAIFSAPRLSLEQLKN
;
A
#
# COMPACT_ATOMS: atom_id res chain seq x y z
N MET A 1 -0.97 70.09 -26.06
CA MET A 1 -1.77 70.95 -25.16
C MET A 1 -1.37 70.54 -23.73
N LYS A 2 -0.75 71.40 -22.92
CA LYS A 2 -1.35 72.36 -21.97
C LYS A 2 -2.16 71.72 -20.80
N ARG A 3 -1.52 71.63 -19.62
CA ARG A 3 -2.07 71.65 -18.25
C ARG A 3 -2.85 70.38 -17.80
N LEU A 4 -2.95 70.03 -16.50
CA LEU A 4 -2.38 70.62 -15.27
C LEU A 4 -1.99 69.51 -14.25
N VAL A 5 -1.14 69.86 -13.29
CA VAL A 5 -0.79 69.04 -12.11
C VAL A 5 -1.82 69.20 -10.99
N ILE A 6 -2.17 68.10 -10.30
CA ILE A 6 -2.47 68.13 -8.86
C ILE A 6 -1.71 66.96 -8.21
N SER A 7 -0.73 67.28 -7.36
CA SER A 7 -0.13 66.31 -6.44
C SER A 7 -0.93 66.31 -5.15
N LEU A 8 -1.21 65.13 -4.58
CA LEU A 8 -1.61 65.02 -3.18
C LEU A 8 -0.70 63.99 -2.50
N ALA A 9 0.13 64.47 -1.58
CA ALA A 9 1.02 63.61 -0.81
C ALA A 9 0.26 63.06 0.40
N CYS A 10 0.39 61.75 0.64
CA CYS A 10 0.06 61.15 1.92
C CYS A 10 1.23 60.24 2.31
N ALA A 11 1.93 60.61 3.37
CA ALA A 11 3.05 59.84 3.92
C ALA A 11 2.76 59.58 5.40
N LEU A 12 2.89 58.33 5.85
CA LEU A 12 3.08 57.98 7.26
C LEU A 12 3.39 56.47 7.44
N ALA A 13 3.97 56.16 8.59
CA ALA A 13 4.12 54.84 9.21
C ALA A 13 4.92 53.75 8.45
N LEU A 14 6.20 53.63 8.83
CA LEU A 14 6.92 52.35 8.81
C LEU A 14 6.35 51.46 9.93
N VAL A 15 5.89 50.25 9.58
CA VAL A 15 5.87 49.10 10.51
C VAL A 15 6.34 47.88 9.72
N GLY A 16 7.50 47.34 10.10
CA GLY A 16 8.01 46.10 9.53
C GLY A 16 7.59 44.91 10.38
N CYS A 17 6.62 44.13 9.91
CA CYS A 17 6.42 42.76 10.36
C CYS A 17 7.31 41.85 9.50
N ALA A 18 8.45 41.44 10.04
CA ALA A 18 9.18 40.30 9.50
C ALA A 18 8.40 39.05 9.93
N GLU A 19 7.70 38.42 8.98
CA GLU A 19 6.98 37.18 9.21
C GLU A 19 7.98 36.11 9.68
N SER A 20 7.92 35.76 10.97
CA SER A 20 8.81 34.76 11.54
C SER A 20 8.33 33.38 11.09
N PRO A 21 9.18 32.56 10.43
CA PRO A 21 8.80 31.18 10.14
C PRO A 21 8.60 30.44 11.47
N GLU A 22 7.36 30.09 11.81
CA GLU A 22 7.13 29.12 12.86
C GLU A 22 7.82 27.81 12.46
N PRO A 23 8.62 27.20 13.35
CA PRO A 23 9.21 25.89 13.07
C PRO A 23 8.07 24.87 13.04
N GLN A 24 7.61 24.52 11.83
CA GLN A 24 6.80 23.33 11.63
C GLN A 24 7.48 22.16 12.36
N PRO A 25 6.73 21.33 13.12
CA PRO A 25 7.31 20.15 13.73
C PRO A 25 7.67 19.17 12.61
N SER A 26 8.94 19.21 12.17
CA SER A 26 9.52 18.19 11.30
C SER A 26 9.39 16.85 12.01
N SER A 27 8.42 16.05 11.59
CA SER A 27 8.16 14.70 12.06
C SER A 27 9.20 13.74 11.50
N THR A 28 10.47 14.01 11.79
CA THR A 28 11.55 13.03 11.67
C THR A 28 11.19 11.87 12.60
N PRO A 29 10.96 10.65 12.08
CA PRO A 29 10.61 9.51 12.93
C PRO A 29 11.71 9.28 13.95
N SER A 30 11.34 8.91 15.17
CA SER A 30 12.32 8.77 16.24
C SER A 30 13.29 7.62 15.91
N SER A 31 14.60 7.81 16.11
CA SER A 31 15.58 6.72 15.86
C SER A 31 15.31 5.46 16.70
N THR A 32 14.51 5.57 17.76
CA THR A 32 14.05 4.44 18.58
C THR A 32 12.91 3.65 17.91
N GLU A 33 12.09 4.32 17.11
CA GLU A 33 10.89 3.79 16.44
C GLU A 33 11.28 2.95 15.22
N VAL A 34 12.17 3.49 14.37
CA VAL A 34 12.80 2.75 13.26
C VAL A 34 13.55 1.51 13.76
N ALA A 35 14.15 1.58 14.96
CA ALA A 35 14.84 0.45 15.61
C ALA A 35 13.91 -0.59 16.26
N ALA A 36 12.59 -0.35 16.27
CA ALA A 36 11.58 -1.30 16.74
C ALA A 36 11.02 -2.15 15.59
N CYS A 37 10.50 -1.50 14.54
CA CYS A 37 9.90 -2.18 13.38
C CYS A 37 10.89 -3.10 12.64
N ALA A 38 12.17 -2.73 12.56
CA ALA A 38 13.23 -3.53 11.93
C ALA A 38 13.56 -4.89 12.61
N LYS A 39 12.81 -5.29 13.64
CA LYS A 39 12.90 -6.60 14.31
C LYS A 39 11.64 -7.47 14.13
N GLU A 40 10.58 -6.90 13.57
CA GLU A 40 9.37 -7.66 13.25
C GLU A 40 9.65 -8.66 12.14
N ARG A 41 8.78 -9.66 12.02
CA ARG A 41 8.87 -10.72 11.01
C ARG A 41 7.54 -10.81 10.31
N ASN A 42 7.58 -11.06 9.00
CA ASN A 42 6.39 -11.32 8.22
C ASN A 42 5.53 -12.41 8.91
N PRO A 43 4.30 -12.10 9.34
CA PRO A 43 3.48 -13.02 10.13
C PRO A 43 3.11 -14.30 9.34
N LEU A 44 3.22 -14.27 8.00
CA LEU A 44 2.96 -15.42 7.14
C LEU A 44 3.90 -16.61 7.39
N TRP A 45 5.09 -16.38 7.96
CA TRP A 45 5.99 -17.47 8.36
C TRP A 45 5.48 -18.29 9.56
N GLY A 46 4.52 -17.76 10.34
CA GLY A 46 3.94 -18.43 11.51
C GLY A 46 2.61 -19.15 11.25
N VAL A 47 2.00 -18.99 10.06
CA VAL A 47 0.58 -19.33 9.83
C VAL A 47 0.37 -20.12 8.55
N ARG A 48 -0.03 -21.39 8.71
CA ARG A 48 -0.24 -22.33 7.61
C ARG A 48 -1.30 -23.35 7.97
N PRO A 49 -2.30 -23.64 7.12
CA PRO A 49 -2.64 -22.97 5.84
C PRO A 49 -3.51 -21.71 6.03
N LEU A 50 -3.89 -21.05 4.91
CA LEU A 50 -4.84 -19.92 4.91
C LEU A 50 -6.22 -20.38 4.39
N PRO A 51 -7.35 -20.08 5.05
CA PRO A 51 -8.68 -20.48 4.57
C PRO A 51 -9.18 -19.62 3.39
N LEU A 52 -9.98 -20.20 2.48
CA LEU A 52 -10.68 -19.43 1.45
C LEU A 52 -11.87 -18.66 2.05
N ARG A 53 -12.04 -17.39 1.66
CA ARG A 53 -13.11 -16.52 2.17
C ARG A 53 -14.52 -16.98 1.76
N SER A 54 -14.65 -17.63 0.60
CA SER A 54 -15.92 -18.19 0.11
C SER A 54 -16.29 -19.54 0.74
N ASN A 55 -15.30 -20.30 1.22
CA ASN A 55 -15.50 -21.58 1.89
C ASN A 55 -14.31 -21.89 2.83
N PRO A 56 -14.38 -21.55 4.13
CA PRO A 56 -13.28 -21.75 5.07
C PRO A 56 -12.87 -23.21 5.29
N SER A 57 -13.69 -24.18 4.88
CA SER A 57 -13.34 -25.60 4.89
C SER A 57 -12.36 -26.00 3.79
N ILE A 58 -12.14 -25.13 2.79
CA ILE A 58 -11.07 -25.26 1.80
C ILE A 58 -9.93 -24.34 2.23
N THR A 59 -8.73 -24.91 2.32
CA THR A 59 -7.52 -24.19 2.73
C THR A 59 -6.48 -24.16 1.61
N TYR A 60 -5.74 -23.07 1.55
CA TYR A 60 -4.66 -22.79 0.62
C TYR A 60 -3.31 -23.05 1.31
N ASP A 61 -2.50 -23.94 0.75
CA ASP A 61 -1.24 -24.39 1.33
C ASP A 61 -0.01 -23.68 0.72
N PHE A 62 0.57 -22.75 1.50
CA PHE A 62 1.14 -21.46 1.02
C PHE A 62 1.87 -20.49 2.17
N THR A 63 3.11 -21.10 1.93
CA THR A 63 4.55 -20.70 1.70
C THR A 63 4.84 -19.55 0.72
N VAL A 64 5.84 -18.74 1.09
CA VAL A 64 6.19 -17.45 0.45
C VAL A 64 7.14 -17.69 -0.73
N GLN A 65 6.83 -17.11 -1.89
CA GLN A 65 7.67 -17.13 -3.11
C GLN A 65 8.60 -15.93 -3.19
N SER A 66 8.16 -14.74 -2.75
CA SER A 66 9.02 -13.57 -2.54
C SER A 66 8.55 -12.80 -1.32
N ASP A 67 9.48 -12.39 -0.46
CA ASP A 67 9.21 -11.68 0.78
C ASP A 67 9.77 -10.26 0.67
N HIS A 68 8.88 -9.29 0.48
CA HIS A 68 9.16 -7.85 0.51
C HIS A 68 8.46 -7.22 1.71
N PHE A 69 8.37 -7.95 2.82
CA PHE A 69 7.87 -7.43 4.08
C PHE A 69 8.92 -6.53 4.72
N ASP A 70 8.54 -5.28 4.96
CA ASP A 70 9.17 -4.39 5.92
C ASP A 70 8.06 -3.81 6.81
N ALA A 71 8.30 -3.76 8.12
CA ALA A 71 7.38 -3.17 9.09
C ALA A 71 7.59 -1.65 9.26
N CYS A 72 8.71 -1.12 8.77
CA CYS A 72 9.05 0.30 8.77
C CYS A 72 8.53 1.03 7.50
N GLU A 73 8.21 0.32 6.41
CA GLU A 73 7.68 0.92 5.18
C GLU A 73 6.15 1.15 5.24
N PRO A 74 5.62 2.22 4.61
CA PRO A 74 4.17 2.49 4.57
C PRO A 74 3.38 1.38 3.88
N LEU A 75 3.83 0.89 2.71
CA LEU A 75 3.24 -0.24 2.02
C LEU A 75 4.32 -1.27 1.68
N SER A 76 4.22 -2.48 2.22
CA SER A 76 5.12 -3.61 1.93
C SER A 76 4.31 -4.88 1.58
N TRP A 77 4.92 -5.96 1.05
CA TRP A 77 4.15 -7.11 0.53
C TRP A 77 4.87 -8.46 0.57
N ALA A 78 4.10 -9.54 0.41
CA ALA A 78 4.62 -10.88 0.18
C ALA A 78 3.85 -11.59 -0.95
N VAL A 79 4.59 -12.27 -1.83
CA VAL A 79 4.04 -13.08 -2.92
C VAL A 79 3.91 -14.52 -2.46
N LEU A 80 2.71 -15.05 -2.53
CA LEU A 80 2.30 -16.37 -2.08
C LEU A 80 2.21 -17.33 -3.26
N SER A 81 2.61 -18.58 -3.07
CA SER A 81 2.52 -19.64 -4.11
C SER A 81 2.16 -20.97 -3.44
N GLY A 82 1.13 -21.65 -3.95
CA GLY A 82 0.54 -22.79 -3.25
C GLY A 82 -0.62 -23.47 -3.97
N VAL A 83 -1.33 -24.34 -3.24
CA VAL A 83 -2.50 -25.09 -3.74
C VAL A 83 -3.71 -24.96 -2.83
N ALA A 84 -4.90 -24.77 -3.41
CA ALA A 84 -6.18 -24.77 -2.71
C ALA A 84 -7.06 -25.89 -3.29
N GLY A 85 -7.16 -27.02 -2.57
CA GLY A 85 -7.74 -28.24 -3.13
C GLY A 85 -6.95 -28.71 -4.36
N PRO A 86 -7.60 -28.92 -5.53
CA PRO A 86 -6.91 -29.33 -6.76
C PRO A 86 -6.24 -28.16 -7.53
N THR A 87 -6.49 -26.91 -7.14
CA THR A 87 -6.12 -25.72 -7.93
C THR A 87 -4.81 -25.13 -7.40
N PHE A 88 -3.80 -24.99 -8.26
CA PHE A 88 -2.62 -24.17 -7.98
C PHE A 88 -2.96 -22.68 -8.12
N GLY A 89 -2.32 -21.82 -7.32
CA GLY A 89 -2.45 -20.39 -7.48
C GLY A 89 -1.34 -19.61 -6.78
N LYS A 90 -1.35 -18.30 -7.05
CA LYS A 90 -0.55 -17.29 -6.39
C LYS A 90 -1.44 -16.16 -5.85
N ALA A 91 -0.97 -15.44 -4.85
CA ALA A 91 -1.62 -14.25 -4.30
C ALA A 91 -0.58 -13.23 -3.84
N VAL A 92 -0.96 -11.95 -3.72
CA VAL A 92 -0.17 -10.94 -2.99
C VAL A 92 -0.89 -10.61 -1.68
N VAL A 93 -0.14 -10.64 -0.58
CA VAL A 93 -0.58 -10.10 0.72
C VAL A 93 0.17 -8.81 0.97
N PHE A 94 -0.58 -7.75 1.26
CA PHE A 94 -0.04 -6.42 1.55
C PHE A 94 0.00 -6.16 3.06
N PHE A 95 0.91 -5.28 3.47
CA PHE A 95 1.09 -4.84 4.85
C PHE A 95 1.20 -3.32 4.91
N HIS A 96 0.62 -2.73 5.94
CA HIS A 96 0.75 -1.32 6.30
C HIS A 96 1.49 -1.21 7.64
N TYR A 97 2.74 -0.72 7.63
CA TYR A 97 3.64 -0.72 8.80
C TYR A 97 3.60 -2.05 9.58
N GLY A 98 3.92 -3.14 8.88
CA GLY A 98 3.95 -4.51 9.43
C GLY A 98 2.59 -5.19 9.63
N LYS A 99 1.50 -4.42 9.72
CA LYS A 99 0.14 -4.94 9.93
C LYS A 99 -0.46 -5.43 8.61
N VAL A 100 -0.98 -6.64 8.61
CA VAL A 100 -1.59 -7.26 7.42
C VAL A 100 -2.85 -6.52 6.94
N MET A 101 -2.85 -6.14 5.66
CA MET A 101 -4.02 -5.53 5.02
C MET A 101 -5.01 -6.62 4.60
N THR A 102 -6.22 -6.56 5.14
CA THR A 102 -7.28 -7.57 4.89
C THR A 102 -8.37 -7.10 3.93
N LYS A 103 -8.19 -5.91 3.34
CA LYS A 103 -9.03 -5.34 2.30
C LYS A 103 -8.14 -4.62 1.26
N PRO A 104 -8.30 -4.89 -0.05
CA PRO A 104 -9.10 -5.97 -0.63
C PRO A 104 -8.61 -7.36 -0.19
N ASP A 105 -9.48 -8.37 -0.28
CA ASP A 105 -9.09 -9.77 -0.01
C ASP A 105 -8.15 -10.28 -1.11
N PRO A 106 -7.02 -10.93 -0.80
CA PRO A 106 -6.09 -11.42 -1.84
C PRO A 106 -6.77 -12.39 -2.81
N LEU A 107 -6.62 -12.11 -4.11
CA LEU A 107 -7.06 -13.02 -5.18
C LEU A 107 -6.07 -14.17 -5.33
N LEU A 108 -6.57 -15.39 -5.49
CA LEU A 108 -5.82 -16.52 -6.02
C LEU A 108 -5.95 -16.55 -7.55
N LEU A 109 -4.82 -16.37 -8.23
CA LEU A 109 -4.70 -16.37 -9.69
C LEU A 109 -3.59 -17.35 -10.12
N GLU A 110 -3.78 -18.07 -11.22
CA GLU A 110 -2.77 -19.02 -11.73
C GLU A 110 -1.52 -18.31 -12.25
N SER A 111 -1.72 -17.16 -12.92
CA SER A 111 -0.66 -16.26 -13.36
C SER A 111 -0.50 -15.07 -12.41
N LEU A 112 0.74 -14.82 -12.02
CA LEU A 112 1.24 -13.62 -11.38
C LEU A 112 2.75 -13.66 -11.67
N ASP A 113 3.20 -12.71 -12.47
CA ASP A 113 4.51 -12.74 -13.11
C ASP A 113 5.50 -11.83 -12.36
N GLY A 114 5.00 -10.75 -11.72
CA GLY A 114 5.78 -9.94 -10.78
C GLY A 114 4.96 -9.00 -9.90
N VAL A 115 5.64 -8.31 -8.98
CA VAL A 115 5.14 -7.12 -8.27
C VAL A 115 6.25 -6.08 -8.29
N GLU A 116 5.91 -4.86 -8.66
CA GLU A 116 6.82 -3.73 -8.84
C GLU A 116 6.46 -2.60 -7.87
N ARG A 117 7.46 -1.98 -7.22
CA ARG A 117 7.25 -0.75 -6.44
C ARG A 117 7.38 0.45 -7.37
N ILE A 118 6.37 1.32 -7.37
CA ILE A 118 6.41 2.61 -8.06
C ILE A 118 6.91 3.70 -7.10
N ASP A 119 6.40 3.70 -5.86
CA ASP A 119 6.79 4.62 -4.79
C ASP A 119 6.52 4.00 -3.38
N GLU A 120 6.60 4.80 -2.32
CA GLU A 120 6.42 4.36 -0.93
C GLU A 120 4.99 3.83 -0.63
N SER A 121 3.98 4.29 -1.37
CA SER A 121 2.56 3.94 -1.19
C SER A 121 1.93 3.22 -2.40
N THR A 122 2.61 3.13 -3.55
CA THR A 122 2.09 2.57 -4.79
C THR A 122 2.92 1.41 -5.32
N VAL A 123 2.22 0.33 -5.68
CA VAL A 123 2.77 -0.90 -6.28
C VAL A 123 1.91 -1.34 -7.47
N VAL A 124 2.52 -2.05 -8.41
CA VAL A 124 1.83 -2.69 -9.54
C VAL A 124 2.05 -4.20 -9.47
N ILE A 125 0.96 -4.97 -9.48
CA ILE A 125 1.02 -6.41 -9.73
C ILE A 125 0.96 -6.63 -11.24
N HIS A 126 1.90 -7.40 -11.76
CA HIS A 126 1.97 -7.81 -13.17
C HIS A 126 1.50 -9.26 -13.31
N TYR A 127 0.57 -9.51 -14.23
CA TYR A 127 0.00 -10.81 -14.54
C TYR A 127 0.43 -11.25 -15.96
N ARG A 128 -0.27 -12.21 -16.57
CA ARG A 128 0.16 -12.79 -17.84
C ARG A 128 -0.06 -11.82 -19.00
N GLY A 129 1.02 -11.41 -19.65
CA GLY A 129 0.99 -10.49 -20.80
C GLY A 129 0.94 -9.04 -20.35
N GLU A 130 -0.02 -8.26 -20.87
CA GLU A 130 -0.19 -6.83 -20.54
C GLU A 130 -1.24 -6.60 -19.42
N GLU A 131 -1.68 -7.67 -18.74
CA GLU A 131 -2.59 -7.59 -17.59
C GLU A 131 -1.83 -7.12 -16.34
N SER A 132 -2.32 -6.06 -15.69
CA SER A 132 -1.73 -5.50 -14.47
C SER A 132 -2.79 -4.85 -13.57
N ALA A 133 -2.45 -4.62 -12.31
CA ALA A 133 -3.28 -3.92 -11.35
C ALA A 133 -2.43 -3.01 -10.44
N THR A 134 -2.74 -1.71 -10.41
CA THR A 134 -2.11 -0.77 -9.48
C THR A 134 -2.82 -0.82 -8.13
N PHE A 135 -2.06 -0.86 -7.05
CA PHE A 135 -2.56 -0.69 -5.69
C PHE A 135 -1.86 0.51 -5.06
N THR A 136 -2.64 1.48 -4.61
CA THR A 136 -2.14 2.67 -3.91
C THR A 136 -2.74 2.74 -2.52
N LEU A 137 -1.90 2.96 -1.53
CA LEU A 137 -2.28 3.15 -0.13
C LEU A 137 -2.69 4.62 0.10
N ASP A 138 -3.92 4.83 0.54
CA ASP A 138 -4.50 6.12 0.94
C ASP A 138 -4.91 6.04 2.42
N GLY A 139 -4.06 6.59 3.30
CA GLY A 139 -4.15 6.35 4.75
C GLY A 139 -4.03 4.86 5.08
N ASP A 140 -4.99 4.32 5.84
CA ASP A 140 -5.09 2.88 6.16
C ASP A 140 -5.75 2.04 5.03
N VAL A 141 -6.13 2.63 3.89
CA VAL A 141 -6.94 1.98 2.85
C VAL A 141 -6.12 1.67 1.61
N LEU A 142 -6.09 0.40 1.19
CA LEU A 142 -5.47 0.02 -0.08
C LEU A 142 -6.50 0.10 -1.23
N ALA A 143 -6.35 1.08 -2.10
CA ALA A 143 -7.21 1.30 -3.26
C ALA A 143 -6.67 0.59 -4.50
N LEU A 144 -7.53 -0.20 -5.16
CA LEU A 144 -7.26 -0.78 -6.48
C LEU A 144 -7.53 0.26 -7.57
N GLN A 145 -6.53 0.53 -8.40
CA GLN A 145 -6.55 1.50 -9.51
C GLN A 145 -6.03 0.84 -10.80
N ASN A 146 -6.30 1.48 -11.95
CA ASN A 146 -5.72 1.14 -13.27
C ASN A 146 -5.63 -0.37 -13.59
N ASN A 147 -6.71 -1.11 -13.31
CA ASN A 147 -6.73 -2.56 -13.41
C ASN A 147 -7.10 -3.03 -14.83
N SER A 148 -6.22 -3.77 -15.48
CA SER A 148 -6.44 -4.36 -16.81
C SER A 148 -6.69 -5.88 -16.81
N LEU A 149 -6.72 -6.54 -15.64
CA LEU A 149 -7.19 -7.93 -15.51
C LEU A 149 -8.60 -8.11 -16.09
N ASP A 150 -8.85 -9.24 -16.75
CA ASP A 150 -10.20 -9.66 -17.11
C ASP A 150 -11.15 -9.68 -15.90
N GLN A 151 -12.37 -9.14 -16.11
CA GLN A 151 -13.40 -9.12 -15.07
C GLN A 151 -13.90 -10.52 -14.72
N GLY A 152 -13.96 -11.44 -15.70
CA GLY A 152 -14.27 -12.85 -15.46
C GLY A 152 -13.25 -13.49 -14.50
N ALA A 153 -11.96 -13.27 -14.72
CA ALA A 153 -10.90 -13.70 -13.81
C ALA A 153 -11.07 -13.09 -12.40
N ILE A 154 -11.28 -11.77 -12.27
CA ILE A 154 -11.46 -11.12 -10.96
C ILE A 154 -12.68 -11.66 -10.20
N PHE A 155 -13.81 -11.90 -10.87
CA PHE A 155 -15.03 -12.37 -10.22
C PHE A 155 -15.01 -13.87 -9.92
N SER A 156 -14.33 -14.69 -10.73
CA SER A 156 -14.21 -16.14 -10.51
C SER A 156 -13.06 -16.54 -9.56
N ALA A 157 -12.01 -15.72 -9.47
CA ALA A 157 -10.86 -15.98 -8.61
C ALA A 157 -11.26 -16.20 -7.13
N PRO A 158 -10.86 -17.33 -6.52
CA PRO A 158 -11.00 -17.53 -5.09
C PRO A 158 -10.26 -16.43 -4.32
N ARG A 159 -10.76 -16.09 -3.13
CA ARG A 159 -10.18 -15.05 -2.26
C ARG A 159 -9.68 -15.67 -0.97
N LEU A 160 -8.51 -15.25 -0.49
CA LEU A 160 -7.98 -15.66 0.80
C LEU A 160 -8.66 -14.90 1.94
N SER A 161 -8.89 -15.57 3.06
CA SER A 161 -9.31 -14.93 4.31
C SER A 161 -8.10 -14.73 5.21
N LEU A 162 -7.72 -13.46 5.41
CA LEU A 162 -6.61 -13.06 6.29
C LEU A 162 -7.07 -12.69 7.71
N GLU A 163 -8.34 -12.93 8.06
CA GLU A 163 -8.93 -12.51 9.34
C GLU A 163 -8.19 -13.14 10.55
N GLN A 164 -7.62 -14.34 10.39
CA GLN A 164 -6.80 -15.02 11.41
C GLN A 164 -5.43 -14.38 11.69
N LEU A 165 -5.08 -13.33 10.95
CA LEU A 165 -3.81 -12.60 11.06
C LEU A 165 -3.97 -11.22 11.72
N LYS A 166 -5.20 -10.87 12.13
CA LYS A 166 -5.51 -9.68 12.92
C LYS A 166 -5.21 -9.95 14.40
N ASN A 167 -4.11 -9.37 14.88
CA ASN A 167 -3.78 -9.24 16.30
C ASN A 167 -4.17 -7.85 16.81
#